data_AF-A0A4Q2YQF8-F1
#
_entry.id   AF-A0A4Q2YQF8-F1
#
_cell.length_a   1.000
_cell.length_b   1.000
_cell.length_c   1.000
_cell.angle_alpha   90.00
_cell.angle_beta   90.00
_cell.angle_gamma   90.00
#
_symmetry.space_group_name_H-M   'P 1'
#
loop_
_entity.id
_entity.type
_entity.pdbx_description
1 polymer ?
#
loop_
_entity_poly.entity_id
_entity_poly.type
_entity_poly.pdbx_seq_one_letter_code
_entity_poly.pdbx_strand_id
1 'polypeptide(L)'
;MKNTATIGIAALLAGAAGGYLAGKSGSSGAETSAAAESAIRDTKTTTRPGATANAEAKKGPRSVGEALSEPGQLARMQSLMDLYAGMSADQLAEAAGKLEELPMAQRIMASMLLFSRWGEVDPQGALAHAATLGPGGFFARPTILQSWASTDPANAAKYFSENPGEFAMMGGFGGPGGGGESGAGTIAAEWAKLDPEAALSWANGLNGNNQTSALRSIISELAGTDPTKAAQIASTLSGDEQVRAYGDIAEKLASKDFASAEAFIAGLPSDARSRALSDALNVLA
;
A
#
# COMPACT_ATOMS: atom_id res chain seq x y z
N MET A 1 -7.12 -9.72 52.03
CA MET A 1 -5.72 -9.26 51.89
C MET A 1 -5.49 -9.01 50.41
N LYS A 2 -5.25 -7.76 50.03
CA LYS A 2 -5.06 -7.30 48.65
C LYS A 2 -3.57 -7.37 48.34
N ASN A 3 -3.16 -8.11 47.31
CA ASN A 3 -1.80 -8.03 46.75
C ASN A 3 -1.88 -7.58 45.29
N THR A 4 -1.79 -6.27 45.10
CA THR A 4 -1.39 -5.61 43.85
C THR A 4 0.14 -5.66 43.76
N ALA A 5 0.67 -6.22 42.68
CA ALA A 5 2.09 -6.12 42.34
C ALA A 5 2.25 -5.27 41.07
N THR A 6 2.67 -4.02 41.28
CA THR A 6 3.13 -3.05 40.29
C THR A 6 4.64 -2.95 40.38
N ILE A 7 5.37 -3.41 39.36
CA ILE A 7 6.80 -3.10 39.10
C ILE A 7 6.97 -3.37 37.60
N GLY A 8 7.56 -2.55 36.72
CA GLY A 8 8.29 -1.30 36.81
C GLY A 8 8.97 -1.13 35.45
N ILE A 9 8.78 0.03 34.80
CA ILE A 9 9.34 0.37 33.49
C ILE A 9 10.86 0.51 33.61
N ALA A 10 11.62 -0.12 32.71
CA ALA A 10 13.03 0.18 32.49
C ALA A 10 13.29 0.30 30.98
N ALA A 11 13.44 1.55 30.54
CA ALA A 11 14.00 1.91 29.25
C ALA A 11 15.54 1.82 29.33
N LEU A 12 16.18 1.26 28.29
CA LEU A 12 17.60 1.50 28.04
C LEU A 12 17.85 1.50 26.52
N LEU A 13 18.10 2.71 26.02
CA LEU A 13 18.66 3.02 24.71
C LEU A 13 20.15 2.69 24.71
N ALA A 14 20.63 2.00 23.68
CA ALA A 14 22.05 1.99 23.29
C ALA A 14 22.14 2.07 21.77
N GLY A 15 22.87 3.07 21.29
CA GLY A 15 22.96 3.48 19.90
C GLY A 15 24.05 2.79 19.06
N ALA A 16 23.87 2.98 17.76
CA ALA A 16 24.82 3.12 16.64
C ALA A 16 26.20 2.42 16.67
N ALA A 17 26.40 1.55 15.67
CA ALA A 17 27.60 1.43 14.84
C ALA A 17 27.11 0.81 13.50
N GLY A 18 27.34 1.34 12.29
CA GLY A 18 28.60 1.84 11.75
C GLY A 18 29.31 0.69 11.02
N GLY A 19 29.05 0.51 9.72
CA GLY A 19 29.63 -0.60 8.94
C GLY A 19 29.62 -0.36 7.43
N TYR A 20 30.59 0.44 6.97
CA TYR A 20 30.97 0.65 5.57
C TYR A 20 31.81 -0.53 5.07
N LEU A 21 31.46 -1.15 3.94
CA LEU A 21 32.36 -2.01 3.19
C LEU A 21 32.25 -1.72 1.69
N ALA A 22 33.21 -0.94 1.20
CA ALA A 22 33.62 -0.92 -0.19
C ALA A 22 34.75 -1.96 -0.38
N GLY A 23 34.70 -2.76 -1.45
CA GLY A 23 35.72 -3.76 -1.76
C GLY A 23 35.66 -4.25 -3.19
N LYS A 24 36.56 -3.72 -4.01
CA LYS A 24 36.78 -3.93 -5.45
C LYS A 24 37.67 -5.15 -5.72
N SER A 25 37.39 -5.90 -6.78
CA SER A 25 38.28 -6.68 -7.70
C SER A 25 37.54 -7.94 -8.19
N GLY A 26 37.68 -8.45 -9.40
CA GLY A 26 38.69 -8.23 -10.43
C GLY A 26 38.25 -8.79 -11.78
N SER A 27 39.17 -8.65 -12.73
CA SER A 27 39.09 -8.90 -14.16
C SER A 27 38.91 -10.35 -14.59
N SER A 28 38.13 -10.57 -15.65
CA SER A 28 38.34 -11.59 -16.70
C SER A 28 37.43 -11.20 -17.88
N GLY A 29 37.76 -11.31 -19.16
CA GLY A 29 38.96 -11.68 -19.90
C GLY A 29 38.76 -11.16 -21.33
N ALA A 30 39.85 -10.84 -22.02
CA ALA A 30 39.85 -10.58 -23.46
C ALA A 30 40.13 -11.89 -24.21
N GLU A 31 39.46 -12.08 -25.35
CA GLU A 31 39.94 -12.67 -26.63
C GLU A 31 38.72 -13.07 -27.50
N THR A 32 38.33 -12.23 -28.46
CA THR A 32 38.58 -12.32 -29.92
C THR A 32 37.90 -13.48 -30.67
N SER A 33 36.96 -13.12 -31.55
CA SER A 33 36.81 -13.73 -32.89
C SER A 33 36.29 -12.67 -33.88
N ALA A 34 37.09 -12.46 -34.92
CA ALA A 34 36.84 -11.89 -36.25
C ALA A 34 35.50 -12.34 -36.89
N ALA A 35 34.93 -11.79 -37.96
CA ALA A 35 35.10 -10.61 -38.83
C ALA A 35 33.93 -10.66 -39.84
N ALA A 36 33.48 -9.50 -40.36
CA ALA A 36 32.85 -9.28 -41.68
C ALA A 36 32.22 -7.86 -41.67
N GLU A 37 32.94 -6.81 -42.07
CA GLU A 37 33.16 -6.34 -43.44
C GLU A 37 32.03 -5.42 -43.96
N SER A 38 32.47 -4.19 -44.31
CA SER A 38 31.91 -3.30 -45.34
C SER A 38 30.52 -2.68 -45.15
N ALA A 39 30.51 -1.39 -44.79
CA ALA A 39 30.01 -0.33 -45.69
C ALA A 39 30.23 1.06 -45.08
N ILE A 40 31.26 1.75 -45.57
CA ILE A 40 31.46 3.19 -45.37
C ILE A 40 30.39 3.91 -46.19
N ARG A 41 29.58 4.76 -45.55
CA ARG A 41 28.83 5.82 -46.24
C ARG A 41 28.93 7.11 -45.43
N ASP A 42 29.47 8.11 -46.10
CA ASP A 42 29.79 9.46 -45.63
C ASP A 42 28.71 10.09 -44.76
N THR A 43 29.08 10.46 -43.53
CA THR A 43 28.37 11.50 -42.79
C THR A 43 29.33 12.63 -42.45
N LYS A 44 29.11 13.72 -43.16
CA LYS A 44 29.70 15.05 -43.06
C LYS A 44 29.88 15.46 -41.60
N THR A 45 31.13 15.61 -41.18
CA THR A 45 31.55 16.23 -39.93
C THR A 45 30.97 17.64 -39.85
N THR A 46 30.00 17.86 -38.97
CA THR A 46 29.61 19.20 -38.54
C THR A 46 29.95 19.29 -37.06
N THR A 47 31.09 19.90 -36.79
CA THR A 47 31.60 20.24 -35.47
C THR A 47 30.57 21.16 -34.78
N ARG A 48 29.87 20.68 -33.76
CA ARG A 48 29.11 21.54 -32.85
C ARG A 48 29.89 21.68 -31.54
N PRO A 49 30.19 22.91 -31.07
CA PRO A 49 30.96 23.14 -29.87
C PRO A 49 30.25 22.56 -28.65
N GLY A 50 31.05 22.05 -27.71
CA GLY A 50 30.59 21.45 -26.47
C GLY A 50 29.57 22.33 -25.75
N ALA A 51 28.35 21.81 -25.67
CA ALA A 51 27.47 22.16 -24.57
C ALA A 51 28.03 21.43 -23.36
N THR A 52 28.73 22.17 -22.49
CA THR A 52 28.84 21.82 -21.08
C THR A 52 27.43 21.50 -20.60
N ALA A 53 27.13 20.22 -20.47
CA ALA A 53 25.96 19.76 -19.76
C ALA A 53 26.14 20.23 -18.33
N ASN A 54 25.59 21.41 -18.04
CA ASN A 54 25.38 21.87 -16.69
C ASN A 54 24.38 20.86 -16.11
N ALA A 55 24.90 19.83 -15.44
CA ALA A 55 24.12 19.01 -14.55
C ALA A 55 23.78 19.90 -13.34
N GLU A 56 22.93 20.90 -13.56
CA GLU A 56 22.15 21.47 -12.48
C GLU A 56 21.36 20.31 -11.91
N ALA A 57 21.70 19.91 -10.69
CA ALA A 57 20.83 19.09 -9.88
C ALA A 57 19.45 19.76 -9.95
N LYS A 58 18.50 19.13 -10.66
CA LYS A 58 17.14 19.63 -10.78
C LYS A 58 16.64 19.81 -9.35
N LYS A 59 16.60 21.05 -8.87
CA LYS A 59 15.95 21.37 -7.61
C LYS A 59 14.50 20.96 -7.83
N GLY A 60 13.99 20.05 -6.99
CA GLY A 60 12.60 19.63 -7.03
C GLY A 60 11.65 20.82 -6.98
N PRO A 61 10.37 20.63 -7.33
CA PRO A 61 9.38 21.70 -7.29
C PRO A 61 9.36 22.35 -5.90
N ARG A 62 9.05 23.64 -5.84
CA ARG A 62 8.91 24.38 -4.58
C ARG A 62 7.47 24.52 -4.12
N SER A 63 6.52 24.18 -4.99
CA SER A 63 5.08 24.30 -4.71
C SER A 63 4.25 23.27 -5.47
N VAL A 64 3.03 23.04 -4.98
CA VAL A 64 2.04 22.16 -5.64
C VAL A 64 1.70 22.68 -7.04
N GLY A 65 1.54 24.00 -7.22
CA GLY A 65 1.25 24.60 -8.52
C GLY A 65 2.36 24.40 -9.55
N GLU A 66 3.62 24.50 -9.11
CA GLU A 66 4.79 24.21 -9.95
C GLU A 66 4.81 22.73 -10.36
N ALA A 67 4.62 21.82 -9.41
CA ALA A 67 4.55 20.38 -9.68
C ALA A 67 3.41 20.00 -10.64
N LEU A 68 2.26 20.67 -10.54
CA LEU A 68 1.11 20.47 -11.42
C LEU A 68 1.28 21.06 -12.83
N SER A 69 2.23 21.98 -13.01
CA SER A 69 2.52 22.60 -14.31
C SER A 69 3.34 21.71 -15.25
N GLU A 70 3.92 20.62 -14.72
CA GLU A 70 4.68 19.66 -15.52
C GLU A 70 3.86 19.07 -16.69
N PRO A 71 4.49 18.80 -17.84
CA PRO A 71 3.80 18.21 -18.98
C PRO A 71 3.54 16.71 -18.75
N GLY A 72 2.28 16.32 -18.79
CA GLY A 72 1.84 14.93 -18.65
C GLY A 72 1.54 14.51 -17.22
N GLN A 73 0.69 13.50 -17.06
CA GLN A 73 0.19 13.08 -15.73
C GLN A 73 1.28 12.41 -14.87
N LEU A 74 2.11 11.55 -15.48
CA LEU A 74 3.18 10.85 -14.76
C LEU A 74 4.24 11.83 -14.22
N ALA A 75 4.61 12.85 -14.99
CA ALA A 75 5.57 13.87 -14.55
C ALA A 75 5.03 14.69 -13.37
N ARG A 76 3.74 15.07 -13.41
CA ARG A 76 3.08 15.75 -12.28
C ARG A 76 3.05 14.88 -11.04
N MET A 77 2.71 13.59 -11.18
CA MET A 77 2.70 12.64 -10.06
C MET A 77 4.08 12.53 -9.42
N GLN A 78 5.13 12.33 -10.23
CA GLN A 78 6.50 12.26 -9.75
C GLN A 78 6.91 13.55 -9.02
N SER A 79 6.62 14.70 -9.62
CA SER A 79 6.96 16.00 -9.05
C SER A 79 6.27 16.23 -7.70
N LEU A 80 4.99 15.83 -7.56
CA LEU A 80 4.27 15.93 -6.29
C LEU A 80 4.82 14.97 -5.23
N MET A 81 5.18 13.73 -5.61
CA MET A 81 5.81 12.78 -4.67
C MET A 81 7.15 13.31 -4.17
N ASP A 82 8.01 13.80 -5.07
CA ASP A 82 9.31 14.39 -4.71
C ASP A 82 9.15 15.61 -3.79
N LEU A 83 8.13 16.45 -4.05
CA LEU A 83 7.77 17.59 -3.21
C LEU A 83 7.40 17.15 -1.79
N TYR A 84 6.44 16.23 -1.67
CA TYR A 84 5.86 15.85 -0.38
C TYR A 84 6.81 14.97 0.44
N ALA A 85 7.64 14.13 -0.20
CA ALA A 85 8.61 13.29 0.49
C ALA A 85 9.54 14.08 1.43
N GLY A 86 9.91 15.31 1.03
CA GLY A 86 10.77 16.20 1.81
C GLY A 86 10.05 17.09 2.83
N MET A 87 8.72 17.03 2.95
CA MET A 87 7.95 17.88 3.85
C MET A 87 7.82 17.29 5.26
N SER A 88 7.85 18.18 6.25
CA SER A 88 7.42 17.91 7.63
C SER A 88 5.89 17.89 7.74
N ALA A 89 5.38 17.38 8.87
CA ALA A 89 3.94 17.37 9.16
C ALA A 89 3.30 18.77 9.06
N ASP A 90 3.94 19.80 9.62
CA ASP A 90 3.45 21.18 9.56
C ASP A 90 3.37 21.70 8.11
N GLN A 91 4.35 21.36 7.27
CA GLN A 91 4.36 21.73 5.85
C GLN A 91 3.30 20.99 5.05
N LEU A 92 3.02 19.72 5.36
CA LEU A 92 1.94 18.95 4.75
C LEU A 92 0.57 19.52 5.15
N ALA A 93 0.41 19.94 6.41
CA ALA A 93 -0.80 20.61 6.89
C ALA A 93 -1.04 21.94 6.17
N GLU A 94 0.00 22.77 6.01
CA GLU A 94 -0.08 24.02 5.25
C GLU A 94 -0.42 23.76 3.77
N ALA A 95 0.21 22.74 3.17
CA ALA A 95 -0.05 22.36 1.78
C ALA A 95 -1.49 21.88 1.58
N ALA A 96 -2.06 21.12 2.52
CA ALA A 96 -3.42 20.62 2.47
C ALA A 96 -4.45 21.76 2.37
N GLY A 97 -4.28 22.82 3.19
CA GLY A 97 -5.15 24.00 3.16
C GLY A 97 -5.14 24.74 1.83
N LYS A 98 -4.02 24.71 1.10
CA LYS A 98 -3.88 25.36 -0.22
C LYS A 98 -4.52 24.57 -1.36
N LEU A 99 -4.80 23.28 -1.16
CA LEU A 99 -5.40 22.45 -2.22
C LEU A 99 -6.84 22.89 -2.58
N GLU A 100 -7.51 23.62 -1.68
CA GLU A 100 -8.85 24.15 -1.90
C GLU A 100 -8.95 25.19 -3.02
N GLU A 101 -7.82 25.74 -3.46
CA GLU A 101 -7.77 26.70 -4.57
C GLU A 101 -7.66 26.00 -5.94
N LEU A 102 -7.34 24.70 -5.94
CA LEU A 102 -7.08 23.95 -7.17
C LEU A 102 -8.37 23.45 -7.85
N PRO A 103 -8.37 23.30 -9.19
CA PRO A 103 -9.41 22.58 -9.91
C PRO A 103 -9.58 21.16 -9.36
N MET A 104 -10.82 20.66 -9.32
CA MET A 104 -11.19 19.40 -8.65
C MET A 104 -10.30 18.20 -9.04
N ALA A 105 -10.01 18.00 -10.32
CA ALA A 105 -9.17 16.89 -10.78
C ALA A 105 -7.73 16.99 -10.26
N GLN A 106 -7.16 18.20 -10.24
CA GLN A 106 -5.81 18.44 -9.71
C GLN A 106 -5.78 18.33 -8.19
N ARG A 107 -6.83 18.83 -7.53
CA ARG A 107 -7.04 18.70 -6.08
C ARG A 107 -7.04 17.25 -5.66
N ILE A 108 -7.85 16.39 -6.28
CA ILE A 108 -7.95 14.97 -5.92
C ILE A 108 -6.58 14.28 -6.02
N MET A 109 -5.86 14.49 -7.12
CA MET A 109 -4.53 13.90 -7.33
C MET A 109 -3.52 14.38 -6.28
N ALA A 110 -3.45 15.69 -6.04
CA ALA A 110 -2.54 16.27 -5.05
C ALA A 110 -2.91 15.83 -3.62
N SER A 111 -4.20 15.82 -3.27
CA SER A 111 -4.70 15.37 -1.96
C SER A 111 -4.36 13.91 -1.69
N MET A 112 -4.53 13.01 -2.66
CA MET A 112 -4.23 11.58 -2.47
C MET A 112 -2.76 11.36 -2.08
N LEU A 113 -1.83 11.98 -2.82
CA LEU A 113 -0.40 11.87 -2.53
C LEU A 113 -0.04 12.56 -1.21
N LEU A 114 -0.60 13.74 -0.95
CA LEU A 114 -0.35 14.49 0.27
C LEU A 114 -0.80 13.70 1.50
N PHE A 115 -2.01 13.15 1.50
CA PHE A 115 -2.55 12.41 2.64
C PHE A 115 -1.90 11.05 2.84
N SER A 116 -1.41 10.42 1.78
CA SER A 116 -0.54 9.25 1.92
C SER A 116 0.73 9.64 2.68
N ARG A 117 1.47 10.65 2.21
CA ARG A 117 2.70 11.07 2.89
C ARG A 117 2.46 11.57 4.31
N TRP A 118 1.39 12.33 4.54
CA TRP A 118 1.05 12.82 5.88
C TRP A 118 0.67 11.68 6.82
N GLY A 119 -0.05 10.67 6.32
CA GLY A 119 -0.38 9.46 7.09
C GLY A 119 0.83 8.65 7.55
N GLU A 120 1.94 8.68 6.81
CA GLU A 120 3.19 8.02 7.21
C GLU A 120 3.95 8.76 8.32
N VAL A 121 3.83 10.09 8.38
CA VAL A 121 4.67 10.94 9.24
C VAL A 121 3.92 11.44 10.48
N ASP A 122 2.65 11.79 10.31
CA ASP A 122 1.76 12.28 11.36
C ASP A 122 0.30 11.90 11.04
N PRO A 123 -0.06 10.61 11.21
CA PRO A 123 -1.39 10.12 10.88
C PRO A 123 -2.49 10.77 11.71
N GLN A 124 -2.21 11.10 12.97
CA GLN A 124 -3.21 11.72 13.86
C GLN A 124 -3.51 13.16 13.43
N GLY A 125 -2.48 13.96 13.10
CA GLY A 125 -2.69 15.29 12.54
C GLY A 125 -3.40 15.25 11.19
N ALA A 126 -3.05 14.31 10.33
CA ALA A 126 -3.72 14.10 9.04
C ALA A 126 -5.21 13.73 9.22
N LEU A 127 -5.52 12.83 10.16
CA LEU A 127 -6.88 12.42 10.48
C LEU A 127 -7.71 13.56 11.09
N ALA A 128 -7.10 14.34 11.97
CA ALA A 128 -7.72 15.54 12.54
C ALA A 128 -8.06 16.57 11.45
N HIS A 129 -7.16 16.77 10.48
CA HIS A 129 -7.44 17.61 9.32
C HIS A 129 -8.53 17.01 8.42
N ALA A 130 -8.49 15.70 8.15
CA ALA A 130 -9.52 15.03 7.36
C ALA A 130 -10.92 15.19 7.96
N ALA A 131 -11.03 15.29 9.29
CA ALA A 131 -12.29 15.57 9.98
C ALA A 131 -12.89 16.94 9.62
N THR A 132 -12.08 17.92 9.22
CA THR A 132 -12.55 19.28 8.88
C THR A 132 -13.00 19.40 7.43
N LEU A 133 -12.71 18.41 6.56
CA LEU A 133 -12.95 18.47 5.12
C LEU A 133 -14.39 18.12 4.69
N GLY A 134 -15.28 17.82 5.64
CA GLY A 134 -16.64 17.37 5.35
C GLY A 134 -16.63 16.14 4.43
N PRO A 135 -17.32 16.14 3.27
CA PRO A 135 -17.31 15.02 2.33
C PRO A 135 -15.92 14.62 1.80
N GLY A 136 -14.97 15.56 1.72
CA GLY A 136 -13.59 15.25 1.31
C GLY A 136 -12.88 14.32 2.28
N GLY A 137 -13.27 14.37 3.57
CA GLY A 137 -12.74 13.50 4.61
C GLY A 137 -13.01 12.02 4.38
N PHE A 138 -14.10 11.66 3.68
CA PHE A 138 -14.42 10.28 3.34
C PHE A 138 -13.39 9.62 2.41
N PHE A 139 -12.70 10.42 1.60
CA PHE A 139 -11.63 9.93 0.71
C PHE A 139 -10.24 10.04 1.36
N ALA A 140 -10.02 11.05 2.20
CA ALA A 140 -8.76 11.23 2.90
C ALA A 140 -8.53 10.15 3.97
N ARG A 141 -9.55 9.82 4.79
CA ARG A 141 -9.42 8.88 5.92
C ARG A 141 -8.92 7.48 5.52
N PRO A 142 -9.49 6.81 4.49
CA PRO A 142 -8.97 5.52 4.05
C PRO A 142 -7.51 5.61 3.59
N THR A 143 -7.16 6.66 2.86
CA THR A 143 -5.78 6.89 2.37
C THR A 143 -4.81 7.07 3.53
N ILE A 144 -5.16 7.88 4.52
CA ILE A 144 -4.34 8.12 5.71
C ILE A 144 -4.17 6.83 6.51
N LEU A 145 -5.27 6.10 6.75
CA LEU A 145 -5.23 4.87 7.53
C LEU A 145 -4.41 3.78 6.83
N GLN A 146 -4.53 3.66 5.51
CA GLN A 146 -3.72 2.76 4.71
C GLN A 146 -2.22 3.11 4.82
N SER A 147 -1.87 4.38 4.67
CA SER A 147 -0.47 4.83 4.78
C SER A 147 0.10 4.67 6.19
N TRP A 148 -0.73 4.85 7.21
CA TRP A 148 -0.32 4.56 8.59
C TRP A 148 -0.11 3.07 8.78
N ALA A 149 -1.05 2.23 8.35
CA ALA A 149 -0.96 0.79 8.53
C ALA A 149 0.16 0.13 7.72
N SER A 150 0.58 0.75 6.60
CA SER A 150 1.73 0.26 5.82
C SER A 150 3.09 0.52 6.48
N THR A 151 3.14 1.39 7.51
CA THR A 151 4.38 1.75 8.23
C THR A 151 4.36 1.35 9.70
N ASP A 152 3.20 1.43 10.36
CA ASP A 152 2.99 1.11 11.77
C ASP A 152 1.57 0.56 12.03
N PRO A 153 1.29 -0.67 11.58
CA PRO A 153 -0.04 -1.27 11.70
C PRO A 153 -0.48 -1.50 13.14
N ALA A 154 0.46 -1.72 14.07
CA ALA A 154 0.13 -1.96 15.48
C ALA A 154 -0.44 -0.69 16.16
N ASN A 155 0.16 0.48 15.91
CA ASN A 155 -0.40 1.74 16.43
C ASN A 155 -1.66 2.16 15.68
N ALA A 156 -1.75 1.91 14.36
CA ALA A 156 -2.99 2.13 13.61
C ALA A 156 -4.15 1.28 14.17
N ALA A 157 -3.90 0.00 14.45
CA ALA A 157 -4.83 -0.93 15.08
C ALA A 157 -5.28 -0.46 16.46
N LYS A 158 -4.33 -0.04 17.31
CA LYS A 158 -4.62 0.52 18.63
C LYS A 158 -5.52 1.75 18.52
N TYR A 159 -5.16 2.71 17.65
CA TYR A 159 -5.92 3.93 17.45
C TYR A 159 -7.33 3.65 16.93
N PHE A 160 -7.47 2.70 16.00
CA PHE A 160 -8.76 2.24 15.51
C PHE A 160 -9.67 1.73 16.63
N SER A 161 -9.13 0.92 17.55
CA SER A 161 -9.87 0.41 18.71
C SER A 161 -10.24 1.51 19.72
N GLU A 162 -9.39 2.52 19.88
CA GLU A 162 -9.62 3.66 20.79
C GLU A 162 -10.59 4.70 20.20
N ASN A 163 -10.74 4.77 18.86
CA ASN A 163 -11.51 5.79 18.16
C ASN A 163 -12.55 5.21 17.16
N PRO A 164 -13.46 4.30 17.58
CA PRO A 164 -14.36 3.60 16.67
C PRO A 164 -15.30 4.52 15.88
N GLY A 165 -15.70 5.65 16.48
CA GLY A 165 -16.57 6.65 15.81
C GLY A 165 -15.90 7.31 14.61
N GLU A 166 -14.56 7.35 14.56
CA GLU A 166 -13.82 7.93 13.46
C GLU A 166 -13.91 7.09 12.18
N PHE A 167 -14.08 5.78 12.34
CA PHE A 167 -14.08 4.82 11.24
C PHE A 167 -15.45 4.21 10.98
N ALA A 168 -16.48 4.59 11.74
CA ALA A 168 -17.83 4.01 11.66
C ALA A 168 -18.48 4.14 10.27
N MET A 169 -18.12 5.18 9.51
CA MET A 169 -18.62 5.40 8.16
C MET A 169 -17.77 4.71 7.07
N MET A 170 -16.62 4.15 7.42
CA MET A 170 -15.78 3.41 6.46
C MET A 170 -16.42 2.05 6.15
N GLY A 171 -16.31 1.63 4.89
CA GLY A 171 -16.99 0.44 4.37
C GLY A 171 -18.48 0.61 4.02
N GLY A 172 -19.12 1.69 4.45
CA GLY A 172 -20.57 1.92 4.28
C GLY A 172 -21.01 2.48 2.92
N PHE A 173 -20.09 2.96 2.08
CA PHE A 173 -20.43 3.68 0.83
C PHE A 173 -20.60 2.78 -0.40
N GLY A 174 -20.37 1.46 -0.28
CA GLY A 174 -20.33 0.53 -1.41
C GLY A 174 -21.61 -0.25 -1.67
N GLY A 175 -22.75 0.41 -1.92
CA GLY A 175 -23.99 -0.20 -2.46
C GLY A 175 -24.54 -1.47 -1.76
N PRO A 176 -25.56 -2.14 -2.33
CA PRO A 176 -26.01 -3.46 -1.88
C PRO A 176 -24.89 -4.48 -2.15
N GLY A 177 -24.08 -4.76 -1.12
CA GLY A 177 -22.86 -5.58 -1.24
C GLY A 177 -21.68 -5.07 -0.40
N GLY A 178 -21.72 -3.84 0.12
CA GLY A 178 -20.74 -3.34 1.09
C GLY A 178 -19.30 -3.36 0.58
N GLY A 179 -19.06 -2.84 -0.63
CA GLY A 179 -17.79 -2.94 -1.34
C GLY A 179 -16.66 -1.99 -0.88
N GLY A 180 -16.85 -1.20 0.18
CA GLY A 180 -15.77 -0.40 0.74
C GLY A 180 -14.98 -1.20 1.77
N GLU A 181 -13.66 -1.07 1.80
CA GLU A 181 -12.87 -1.62 2.92
C GLU A 181 -13.26 -0.91 4.22
N SER A 182 -13.54 -1.68 5.26
CA SER A 182 -13.69 -1.13 6.61
C SER A 182 -12.31 -0.73 7.15
N GLY A 183 -12.26 0.13 8.18
CA GLY A 183 -10.98 0.46 8.81
C GLY A 183 -10.25 -0.76 9.35
N ALA A 184 -10.99 -1.74 9.86
CA ALA A 184 -10.42 -3.00 10.30
C ALA A 184 -9.80 -3.78 9.13
N GLY A 185 -10.51 -3.86 8.00
CA GLY A 185 -10.04 -4.51 6.78
C GLY A 185 -8.78 -3.86 6.21
N THR A 186 -8.76 -2.53 6.10
CA THR A 186 -7.61 -1.78 5.59
C THR A 186 -6.36 -2.00 6.44
N ILE A 187 -6.48 -1.90 7.77
CA ILE A 187 -5.35 -2.17 8.67
C ILE A 187 -4.89 -3.62 8.54
N ALA A 188 -5.82 -4.58 8.50
CA ALA A 188 -5.50 -6.00 8.44
C ALA A 188 -4.78 -6.38 7.13
N ALA A 189 -5.19 -5.78 6.00
CA ALA A 189 -4.54 -5.99 4.70
C ALA A 189 -3.10 -5.48 4.70
N GLU A 190 -2.86 -4.25 5.14
CA GLU A 190 -1.51 -3.69 5.19
C GLU A 190 -0.63 -4.40 6.22
N TRP A 191 -1.20 -4.79 7.38
CA TRP A 191 -0.47 -5.57 8.37
C TRP A 191 -0.10 -6.94 7.83
N ALA A 192 -1.00 -7.62 7.10
CA ALA A 192 -0.71 -8.95 6.54
C ALA A 192 0.44 -8.96 5.52
N LYS A 193 0.68 -7.85 4.82
CA LYS A 193 1.85 -7.69 3.93
C LYS A 193 3.18 -7.69 4.70
N LEU A 194 3.16 -7.24 5.96
CA LEU A 194 4.34 -7.09 6.81
C LEU A 194 4.53 -8.27 7.77
N ASP A 195 3.45 -8.65 8.46
CA ASP A 195 3.39 -9.69 9.48
C ASP A 195 1.97 -10.31 9.53
N PRO A 196 1.71 -11.36 8.75
CA PRO A 196 0.39 -11.98 8.69
C PRO A 196 -0.02 -12.69 9.99
N GLU A 197 0.92 -13.15 10.80
CA GLU A 197 0.68 -13.77 12.11
C GLU A 197 0.15 -12.72 13.11
N ALA A 198 0.81 -11.57 13.19
CA ALA A 198 0.38 -10.48 14.06
C ALA A 198 -0.96 -9.89 13.60
N ALA A 199 -1.16 -9.72 12.28
CA ALA A 199 -2.43 -9.30 11.70
C ALA A 199 -3.58 -10.26 12.08
N LEU A 200 -3.34 -11.57 11.96
CA LEU A 200 -4.32 -12.60 12.33
C LEU A 200 -4.62 -12.59 13.83
N SER A 201 -3.59 -12.44 14.68
CA SER A 201 -3.77 -12.31 16.13
C SER A 201 -4.63 -11.10 16.48
N TRP A 202 -4.41 -9.95 15.83
CA TRP A 202 -5.22 -8.77 16.05
C TRP A 202 -6.66 -8.96 15.56
N ALA A 203 -6.84 -9.49 14.35
CA ALA A 203 -8.16 -9.77 13.78
C ALA A 203 -8.99 -10.69 14.68
N ASN A 204 -8.38 -11.73 15.26
CA ASN A 204 -9.03 -12.64 16.20
C ASN A 204 -9.42 -11.98 17.54
N GLY A 205 -8.83 -10.84 17.89
CA GLY A 205 -9.23 -10.02 19.05
C GLY A 205 -10.38 -9.06 18.78
N LEU A 206 -10.77 -8.88 17.51
CA LEU A 206 -11.91 -8.06 17.12
C LEU A 206 -13.22 -8.85 17.28
N ASN A 207 -14.36 -8.17 17.14
CA ASN A 207 -15.68 -8.80 17.21
C ASN A 207 -16.57 -8.37 16.04
N GLY A 208 -17.53 -9.24 15.68
CA GLY A 208 -18.55 -8.95 14.67
C GLY A 208 -17.96 -8.55 13.32
N ASN A 209 -18.55 -7.54 12.68
CA ASN A 209 -18.17 -7.12 11.33
C ASN A 209 -16.69 -6.70 11.20
N ASN A 210 -16.09 -6.14 12.25
CA ASN A 210 -14.68 -5.76 12.22
C ASN A 210 -13.77 -7.00 12.15
N GLN A 211 -14.10 -8.06 12.90
CA GLN A 211 -13.38 -9.33 12.83
C GLN A 211 -13.53 -9.98 11.46
N THR A 212 -14.76 -10.12 10.97
CA THR A 212 -15.03 -10.69 9.64
C THR A 212 -14.28 -9.91 8.56
N SER A 213 -14.35 -8.58 8.59
CA SER A 213 -13.68 -7.75 7.58
C SER A 213 -12.16 -7.87 7.64
N ALA A 214 -11.58 -7.91 8.84
CA ALA A 214 -10.13 -8.07 9.00
C ALA A 214 -9.66 -9.44 8.49
N LEU A 215 -10.35 -10.52 8.88
CA LEU A 215 -10.02 -11.88 8.43
C LEU A 215 -10.12 -12.01 6.91
N ARG A 216 -11.18 -11.46 6.29
CA ARG A 216 -11.33 -11.47 4.84
C ARG A 216 -10.20 -10.71 4.13
N SER A 217 -9.82 -9.54 4.65
CA SER A 217 -8.70 -8.76 4.11
C SER A 217 -7.37 -9.51 4.21
N ILE A 218 -7.10 -10.19 5.33
CA ILE A 218 -5.91 -11.04 5.50
C ILE A 218 -5.91 -12.21 4.51
N ILE A 219 -7.06 -12.89 4.35
CA ILE A 219 -7.21 -13.99 3.39
C ILE A 219 -6.94 -13.51 1.96
N SER A 220 -7.50 -12.36 1.58
CA SER A 220 -7.30 -11.78 0.24
C SER A 220 -5.83 -11.46 -0.04
N GLU A 221 -5.12 -10.89 0.94
CA GLU A 221 -3.69 -10.61 0.81
C GLU A 221 -2.88 -11.91 0.67
N LEU A 222 -3.13 -12.88 1.55
CA LEU A 222 -2.44 -14.16 1.54
C LEU A 222 -2.79 -15.02 0.33
N ALA A 223 -3.98 -14.93 -0.25
CA ALA A 223 -4.33 -15.67 -1.45
C ALA A 223 -3.35 -15.37 -2.61
N GLY A 224 -2.76 -14.17 -2.63
CA GLY A 224 -1.74 -13.79 -3.59
C GLY A 224 -0.34 -14.34 -3.27
N THR A 225 0.02 -14.51 -2.00
CA THR A 225 1.41 -14.77 -1.58
C THR A 225 1.61 -16.15 -0.95
N ASP A 226 0.63 -16.60 -0.18
CA ASP A 226 0.56 -17.90 0.49
C ASP A 226 -0.90 -18.43 0.49
N PRO A 227 -1.37 -18.99 -0.65
CA PRO A 227 -2.74 -19.48 -0.78
C PRO A 227 -3.06 -20.65 0.15
N THR A 228 -2.05 -21.39 0.62
CA THR A 228 -2.25 -22.47 1.60
C THR A 228 -2.60 -21.89 2.96
N LYS A 229 -1.87 -20.87 3.44
CA LYS A 229 -2.19 -20.18 4.68
C LYS A 229 -3.52 -19.43 4.58
N ALA A 230 -3.82 -18.82 3.44
CA ALA A 230 -5.12 -18.21 3.18
C ALA A 230 -6.27 -19.24 3.35
N ALA A 231 -6.09 -20.45 2.80
CA ALA A 231 -7.07 -21.53 2.93
C ALA A 231 -7.21 -22.03 4.37
N GLN A 232 -6.12 -22.11 5.13
CA GLN A 232 -6.16 -22.47 6.55
C GLN A 232 -6.98 -21.45 7.35
N ILE A 233 -6.80 -20.15 7.11
CA ILE A 233 -7.59 -19.11 7.78
C ILE A 233 -9.04 -19.16 7.30
N ALA A 234 -9.30 -19.34 6.01
CA ALA A 234 -10.67 -19.51 5.49
C ALA A 234 -11.38 -20.72 6.12
N SER A 235 -10.65 -21.77 6.48
CA SER A 235 -11.22 -22.94 7.16
C SER A 235 -11.73 -22.66 8.57
N THR A 236 -11.29 -21.57 9.21
CA THR A 236 -11.79 -21.15 10.54
C THR A 236 -13.06 -20.32 10.46
N LEU A 237 -13.43 -19.84 9.27
CA LEU A 237 -14.71 -19.18 9.01
C LEU A 237 -15.85 -20.22 8.92
N SER A 238 -17.09 -19.76 8.87
CA SER A 238 -18.25 -20.66 8.79
C SER A 238 -19.32 -20.13 7.84
N GLY A 239 -20.11 -21.04 7.27
CA GLY A 239 -21.20 -20.71 6.37
C GLY A 239 -20.75 -19.92 5.14
N ASP A 240 -21.54 -18.91 4.78
CA ASP A 240 -21.31 -18.10 3.58
C ASP A 240 -19.94 -17.38 3.56
N GLU A 241 -19.41 -17.00 4.72
CA GLU A 241 -18.12 -16.31 4.80
C GLU A 241 -16.97 -17.23 4.38
N GLN A 242 -16.99 -18.49 4.81
CA GLN A 242 -16.02 -19.49 4.40
C GLN A 242 -16.11 -19.77 2.89
N VAL A 243 -17.33 -19.97 2.38
CA VAL A 243 -17.56 -20.25 0.97
C VAL A 243 -17.10 -19.08 0.09
N ARG A 244 -17.34 -17.83 0.52
CA ARG A 244 -16.83 -16.64 -0.16
C ARG A 244 -15.31 -16.54 -0.10
N ALA A 245 -14.70 -16.78 1.07
CA ALA A 245 -13.25 -16.75 1.21
C ALA A 245 -12.55 -17.77 0.29
N TYR A 246 -13.09 -18.98 0.15
CA TYR A 246 -12.59 -19.94 -0.82
C TYR A 246 -12.80 -19.48 -2.27
N GLY A 247 -13.91 -18.80 -2.57
CA GLY A 247 -14.12 -18.15 -3.87
C GLY A 247 -13.04 -17.10 -4.17
N ASP A 248 -12.81 -16.17 -3.24
CA ASP A 248 -11.78 -15.11 -3.36
C ASP A 248 -10.38 -15.71 -3.57
N ILE A 249 -10.04 -16.80 -2.87
CA ILE A 249 -8.76 -17.52 -3.07
C ILE A 249 -8.69 -18.14 -4.47
N ALA A 250 -9.76 -18.81 -4.91
CA ALA A 250 -9.80 -19.45 -6.23
C ALA A 250 -9.71 -18.42 -7.36
N GLU A 251 -10.40 -17.28 -7.23
CA GLU A 251 -10.31 -16.14 -8.14
C GLU A 251 -8.87 -15.62 -8.22
N LYS A 252 -8.23 -15.41 -7.06
CA LYS A 252 -6.85 -14.91 -7.00
C LYS A 252 -5.86 -15.88 -7.63
N LEU A 253 -6.02 -17.18 -7.38
CA LEU A 253 -5.21 -18.21 -8.02
C LEU A 253 -5.43 -18.22 -9.54
N ALA A 254 -6.68 -18.17 -9.99
CA ALA A 254 -7.04 -18.20 -11.40
C ALA A 254 -6.46 -17.01 -12.19
N SER A 255 -6.40 -15.82 -11.55
CA SER A 255 -5.77 -14.64 -12.14
C SER A 255 -4.28 -14.80 -12.44
N LYS A 256 -3.61 -15.74 -11.77
CA LYS A 256 -2.18 -16.04 -11.96
C LYS A 256 -1.96 -17.29 -12.81
N ASP A 257 -2.67 -18.36 -12.47
CA ASP A 257 -2.60 -19.66 -13.09
C ASP A 257 -3.88 -20.46 -12.79
N PHE A 258 -4.66 -20.72 -13.83
CA PHE A 258 -5.92 -21.44 -13.68
C PHE A 258 -5.73 -22.88 -13.17
N ALA A 259 -4.63 -23.55 -13.51
CA ALA A 259 -4.36 -24.90 -13.04
C ALA A 259 -4.19 -24.96 -11.50
N SER A 260 -3.54 -23.95 -10.93
CA SER A 260 -3.43 -23.79 -9.47
C SER A 260 -4.81 -23.57 -8.82
N ALA A 261 -5.71 -22.83 -9.46
CA ALA A 261 -7.09 -22.66 -8.99
C ALA A 261 -7.87 -23.98 -9.04
N GLU A 262 -7.78 -24.74 -10.13
CA GLU A 262 -8.43 -26.05 -10.26
C GLU A 262 -7.96 -27.02 -9.17
N ALA A 263 -6.65 -27.10 -8.94
CA ALA A 263 -6.07 -27.95 -7.90
C ALA A 263 -6.58 -27.56 -6.50
N PHE A 264 -6.67 -26.25 -6.22
CA PHE A 264 -7.24 -25.74 -4.99
C PHE A 264 -8.73 -26.08 -4.85
N ILE A 265 -9.54 -25.82 -5.88
CA ILE A 265 -10.97 -26.11 -5.91
C ILE A 265 -11.25 -27.60 -5.69
N ALA A 266 -10.44 -28.49 -6.28
CA ALA A 266 -10.58 -29.93 -6.11
C ALA A 266 -10.45 -30.38 -4.65
N GLY A 267 -9.71 -29.64 -3.83
CA GLY A 267 -9.54 -29.87 -2.39
C GLY A 267 -10.66 -29.33 -1.50
N LEU A 268 -11.57 -28.51 -2.04
CA LEU A 268 -12.59 -27.85 -1.23
C LEU A 268 -13.77 -28.77 -0.85
N PRO A 269 -14.51 -28.42 0.22
CA PRO A 269 -15.84 -28.96 0.50
C PRO A 269 -16.81 -28.79 -0.68
N SER A 270 -17.73 -29.73 -0.87
CA SER A 270 -18.61 -29.77 -2.07
C SER A 270 -19.50 -28.53 -2.24
N ASP A 271 -19.93 -27.93 -1.14
CA ASP A 271 -20.71 -26.70 -1.08
C ASP A 271 -19.91 -25.45 -1.52
N ALA A 272 -18.59 -25.46 -1.31
CA ALA A 272 -17.70 -24.38 -1.75
C ALA A 272 -17.23 -24.52 -3.21
N ARG A 273 -17.14 -25.75 -3.75
CA ARG A 273 -16.59 -26.02 -5.09
C ARG A 273 -17.30 -25.26 -6.21
N SER A 274 -18.63 -25.31 -6.25
CA SER A 274 -19.40 -24.71 -7.34
C SER A 274 -19.20 -23.20 -7.39
N ARG A 275 -19.18 -22.54 -6.22
CA ARG A 275 -18.93 -21.10 -6.15
C ARG A 275 -17.50 -20.77 -6.53
N ALA A 276 -16.52 -21.46 -5.94
CA ALA A 276 -15.11 -21.21 -6.21
C ALA A 276 -14.74 -21.42 -7.69
N LEU A 277 -15.35 -22.40 -8.36
CA LEU A 277 -15.21 -22.58 -9.81
C LEU A 277 -15.84 -21.43 -10.59
N SER A 278 -17.04 -20.99 -10.22
CA SER A 278 -17.69 -19.85 -10.88
C SER A 278 -16.84 -18.58 -10.74
N ASP A 279 -16.32 -18.30 -9.55
CA ASP A 279 -15.51 -17.12 -9.26
C ASP A 279 -14.16 -17.19 -10.02
N ALA A 280 -13.52 -18.37 -10.08
CA ALA A 280 -12.32 -18.60 -10.89
C ALA A 280 -12.55 -18.39 -12.40
N LEU A 281 -13.70 -18.84 -12.94
CA LEU A 281 -14.03 -18.70 -14.36
C LEU A 281 -14.32 -17.24 -14.75
N ASN A 282 -14.88 -16.44 -13.84
CA ASN A 282 -15.18 -15.03 -14.10
C ASN A 282 -13.94 -14.20 -14.44
N VAL A 283 -12.75 -14.62 -13.99
CA VAL A 283 -11.48 -13.93 -14.29
C VAL A 283 -11.02 -14.16 -15.74
N LEU A 284 -11.52 -15.20 -16.41
CA LEU A 284 -11.15 -15.57 -17.77
C LEU A 284 -12.06 -14.96 -18.84
N ALA A 285 -13.18 -14.36 -18.45
CA ALA A 285 -14.21 -13.80 -19.33
C ALA A 285 -13.94 -12.32 -19.65
#